data_AF-E9G6B7-F1
#
_entry.id   AF-E9G6B7-F1
#
_cell.length_a   1.000
_cell.length_b   1.000
_cell.length_c   1.000
_cell.angle_alpha   90.00
_cell.angle_beta   90.00
_cell.angle_gamma   90.00
#
_symmetry.space_group_name_H-M   'P 1'
#
loop_
_entity.id
_entity.type
_entity.pdbx_description
1 polymer ?
#
loop_
_entity_poly.entity_id
_entity_poly.type
_entity_poly.pdbx_seq_one_letter_code
_entity_poly.pdbx_strand_id
1 'polypeptide(L)'
;MASSEIPVNAVKEFWKSIFQKTNLTQQLMNLAENSSSSMDFKFELFEYGKVQITAKPAVPLGTNFMSDVFITSAYLANGKHHAAFVKVLPSNPSRLAAGFIGGSYHREYVVYQQWIPELKEIRSSKNLTNSELPLNVAESYFVNFVLSEDGSRLKNETVFVMEELKSKGYRMASTARSAIGIDLNHAQCALRTYANYHALSIANMRRLVKSDGTSNFPLPYEIFRKDPNYISPATVYRTIVLPNYIKVLRHFRQEEVADWLEGLLPELDKIWNWESFMESGALTCLLHGDSWNNNLLFRYLDETSEKPEEMLLIDWQIARCGHPSHDLGYFIFSSTSSSFRKQHIDNLLDEYYAALSSALVKLGIDLESEGYSQKQFIQETKQRYILMMMIALFILPILLDSSKAIDHTLKNDENLHKDLIKELEKDQAKELDEEGTKSGWQSLFEFDTVIGNPLLSQRIVELITDVKDMAWKE
;
A
#
# COMPACT_ATOMS: atom_id res chain seq x y z
N MET A 1 10.46 3.24 -37.93
CA MET A 1 9.07 3.71 -38.01
C MET A 1 8.65 4.02 -36.60
N ALA A 2 8.47 5.30 -36.24
CA ALA A 2 7.96 5.64 -34.92
C ALA A 2 6.54 5.06 -34.82
N SER A 3 6.31 4.08 -33.95
CA SER A 3 4.95 3.69 -33.62
C SER A 3 4.30 4.92 -33.02
N SER A 4 3.31 5.50 -33.70
CA SER A 4 2.50 6.57 -33.14
C SER A 4 1.78 5.98 -31.93
N GLU A 5 2.36 6.14 -30.74
CA GLU A 5 1.71 5.76 -29.50
C GLU A 5 0.33 6.41 -29.47
N ILE A 6 -0.68 5.60 -29.18
CA ILE A 6 -2.06 6.06 -29.12
C ILE A 6 -2.12 7.03 -27.92
N PRO A 7 -2.64 8.26 -28.09
CA PRO A 7 -2.72 9.21 -26.99
C PRO A 7 -3.44 8.59 -25.80
N VAL A 8 -2.89 8.75 -24.59
CA VAL A 8 -3.45 8.17 -23.35
C VAL A 8 -4.94 8.49 -23.20
N ASN A 9 -5.38 9.70 -23.55
CA ASN A 9 -6.80 10.08 -23.50
C ASN A 9 -7.70 9.22 -24.42
N ALA A 10 -7.21 8.78 -25.57
CA ALA A 10 -7.97 7.88 -26.44
C ALA A 10 -8.07 6.47 -25.84
N VAL A 11 -7.03 6.00 -25.14
CA VAL A 11 -7.06 4.74 -24.38
C VAL A 11 -8.04 4.83 -23.21
N LYS A 12 -8.09 5.97 -22.50
CA LYS A 12 -9.05 6.25 -21.43
C LYS A 12 -10.50 6.16 -21.93
N GLU A 13 -10.83 6.88 -23.00
CA GLU A 13 -12.19 6.87 -23.55
C GLU A 13 -12.58 5.50 -24.14
N PHE A 14 -11.63 4.75 -24.69
CA PHE A 14 -11.86 3.37 -25.14
C PHE A 14 -12.29 2.46 -23.98
N TRP A 15 -11.48 2.38 -22.92
CA TRP A 15 -11.77 1.51 -21.78
C TRP A 15 -13.04 1.94 -21.04
N LYS A 16 -13.23 3.25 -20.86
CA LYS A 16 -14.48 3.80 -20.32
C LYS A 16 -15.71 3.36 -21.13
N SER A 17 -15.64 3.45 -22.46
CA SER A 17 -16.76 3.03 -23.33
C SER A 17 -17.08 1.53 -23.18
N ILE A 18 -16.06 0.68 -23.09
CA ILE A 18 -16.24 -0.76 -22.86
C ILE A 18 -16.95 -1.00 -21.54
N PHE A 19 -16.45 -0.45 -20.43
CA PHE A 19 -16.99 -0.74 -19.10
C PHE A 19 -18.32 -0.05 -18.81
N GLN A 20 -18.64 1.07 -19.46
CA GLN A 20 -19.93 1.76 -19.29
C GLN A 20 -21.05 1.20 -20.16
N LYS A 21 -20.73 0.67 -21.36
CA LYS A 21 -21.75 0.25 -22.34
C LYS A 21 -21.95 -1.26 -22.42
N THR A 22 -21.16 -2.04 -21.68
CA THR A 22 -21.24 -3.50 -21.67
C THR A 22 -21.39 -3.99 -20.23
N ASN A 23 -21.67 -5.28 -20.07
CA ASN A 23 -21.73 -5.95 -18.77
C ASN A 23 -20.39 -6.59 -18.37
N LEU A 24 -19.25 -6.12 -18.91
CA LEU A 24 -17.94 -6.73 -18.69
C LEU A 24 -17.57 -6.80 -17.20
N THR A 25 -17.87 -5.78 -16.38
CA THR A 25 -17.60 -5.83 -14.93
C THR A 25 -18.26 -7.04 -14.28
N GLN A 26 -19.56 -7.24 -14.54
CA GLN A 26 -20.31 -8.37 -13.99
C GLN A 26 -19.79 -9.71 -14.52
N GLN A 27 -19.38 -9.76 -15.79
CA GLN A 27 -18.78 -10.97 -16.36
C GLN A 27 -17.43 -11.33 -15.71
N LEU A 28 -16.59 -10.32 -15.39
CA LEU A 28 -15.33 -10.53 -14.68
C LEU A 28 -15.54 -10.96 -13.22
N MET A 29 -16.53 -10.40 -12.53
CA MET A 29 -16.90 -10.85 -11.18
C MET A 29 -17.38 -12.30 -11.19
N ASN A 30 -18.27 -12.67 -12.12
CA ASN A 30 -18.70 -14.06 -12.28
C ASN A 30 -17.54 -14.99 -12.64
N LEU A 31 -16.55 -14.51 -13.41
CA LEU A 31 -15.36 -15.27 -13.75
C LEU A 31 -14.49 -15.55 -12.50
N ALA A 32 -14.37 -14.57 -11.61
CA ALA A 32 -13.67 -14.71 -10.34
C ALA A 32 -14.33 -15.76 -9.42
N GLU A 33 -15.66 -15.69 -9.29
CA GLU A 33 -16.44 -16.66 -8.49
C GLU A 33 -16.30 -18.10 -9.00
N ASN A 34 -16.27 -18.29 -10.32
CA ASN A 34 -16.21 -19.62 -10.94
C ASN A 34 -14.78 -20.15 -11.16
N SER A 35 -13.74 -19.48 -10.65
CA SER A 35 -12.33 -19.92 -10.70
C SER A 35 -11.83 -20.34 -12.10
N SER A 36 -12.31 -19.67 -13.16
CA SER A 36 -11.97 -20.02 -14.55
C SER A 36 -10.66 -19.37 -15.00
N SER A 37 -9.88 -20.06 -15.84
CA SER A 37 -8.49 -19.70 -16.18
C SER A 37 -8.34 -18.56 -17.20
N SER A 38 -9.28 -18.42 -18.12
CA SER A 38 -9.33 -17.36 -19.15
C SER A 38 -10.71 -17.35 -19.81
N MET A 39 -11.21 -16.18 -20.18
CA MET A 39 -12.47 -16.09 -20.94
C MET A 39 -12.39 -15.01 -22.02
N ASP A 40 -13.06 -15.31 -23.14
CA ASP A 40 -13.16 -14.42 -24.29
C ASP A 40 -14.56 -13.81 -24.35
N PHE A 41 -14.63 -12.51 -24.55
CA PHE A 41 -15.84 -11.72 -24.69
C PHE A 41 -15.86 -11.03 -26.05
N LYS A 42 -17.05 -10.85 -26.62
CA LYS A 42 -17.22 -10.16 -27.90
C LYS A 42 -18.31 -9.11 -27.75
N PHE A 43 -17.99 -7.88 -28.12
CA PHE A 43 -18.90 -6.74 -28.07
C PHE A 43 -18.92 -6.03 -29.42
N GLU A 44 -20.05 -5.41 -29.74
CA GLU A 44 -20.20 -4.49 -30.86
C GLU A 44 -20.46 -3.10 -30.26
N LEU A 45 -19.52 -2.17 -30.45
CA LEU A 45 -19.66 -0.79 -29.99
C LEU A 45 -19.78 0.15 -31.18
N PHE A 46 -20.68 1.13 -31.09
CA PHE A 46 -20.90 2.09 -32.17
C PHE A 46 -19.60 2.81 -32.60
N GLU A 47 -18.76 3.20 -31.65
CA GLU A 47 -17.52 3.95 -31.91
C GLU A 47 -16.33 3.08 -32.33
N TYR A 48 -16.33 1.80 -31.97
CA TYR A 48 -15.16 0.92 -32.10
C TYR A 48 -15.40 -0.34 -32.94
N GLY A 49 -16.64 -0.56 -33.40
CA GLY A 49 -17.08 -1.75 -34.10
C GLY A 49 -16.98 -3.01 -33.24
N LYS A 50 -16.59 -4.12 -33.86
CA LYS A 50 -16.32 -5.40 -33.19
C LYS A 50 -15.07 -5.31 -32.33
N VAL A 51 -15.25 -5.58 -31.04
CA VAL A 51 -14.19 -5.69 -30.05
C VAL A 51 -14.21 -7.08 -29.45
N GLN A 52 -13.07 -7.79 -29.52
CA GLN A 52 -12.85 -9.03 -28.80
C GLN A 52 -11.98 -8.75 -27.58
N ILE A 53 -12.43 -9.17 -26.40
CA ILE A 53 -11.68 -9.02 -25.14
C ILE A 53 -11.31 -10.40 -24.62
N THR A 54 -10.07 -10.57 -24.23
CA THR A 54 -9.62 -11.75 -23.47
C THR A 54 -9.26 -11.30 -22.07
N ALA A 55 -9.82 -11.93 -21.04
CA ALA A 55 -9.49 -11.66 -19.65
C ALA A 55 -8.84 -12.88 -18.99
N LYS A 56 -7.73 -12.65 -18.29
CA LYS A 56 -6.99 -13.66 -17.55
C LYS A 56 -6.73 -13.15 -16.13
N PRO A 57 -6.92 -13.97 -15.08
CA PRO A 57 -6.50 -13.60 -13.73
C PRO A 57 -5.03 -13.18 -13.73
N ALA A 58 -4.70 -12.02 -13.15
CA ALA A 58 -3.32 -11.52 -13.13
C ALA A 58 -2.46 -12.27 -12.09
N VAL A 59 -3.13 -12.80 -11.07
CA VAL A 59 -2.61 -13.72 -10.03
C VAL A 59 -3.67 -14.82 -9.84
N PRO A 60 -3.36 -15.94 -9.16
CA PRO A 60 -4.40 -16.93 -8.87
C PRO A 60 -5.57 -16.27 -8.14
N LEU A 61 -6.80 -16.61 -8.52
CA LEU A 61 -8.01 -15.96 -7.97
C LEU A 61 -8.07 -16.14 -6.45
N GLY A 62 -8.52 -15.11 -5.74
CA GLY A 62 -8.51 -15.11 -4.27
C GLY A 62 -7.12 -15.02 -3.62
N THR A 63 -6.04 -14.75 -4.35
CA THR A 63 -4.73 -14.43 -3.73
C THR A 63 -4.59 -12.95 -3.36
N ASN A 64 -5.20 -12.06 -4.14
CA ASN A 64 -5.25 -10.64 -3.79
C ASN A 64 -6.31 -10.38 -2.71
N PHE A 65 -5.93 -9.61 -1.70
CA PHE A 65 -6.74 -9.43 -0.50
C PHE A 65 -7.96 -8.53 -0.75
N MET A 66 -7.78 -7.37 -1.39
CA MET A 66 -8.85 -6.37 -1.54
C MET A 66 -9.56 -6.37 -2.89
N SER A 67 -9.14 -7.17 -3.86
CA SER A 67 -9.76 -7.21 -5.19
C SER A 67 -9.44 -8.49 -5.92
N ASP A 68 -10.32 -8.93 -6.80
CA ASP A 68 -9.97 -9.87 -7.86
C ASP A 68 -9.44 -9.10 -9.07
N VAL A 69 -8.34 -9.57 -9.63
CA VAL A 69 -7.57 -8.79 -10.61
C VAL A 69 -7.34 -9.55 -11.91
N PHE A 70 -7.45 -8.83 -13.03
CA PHE A 70 -7.38 -9.38 -14.37
C PHE A 70 -6.43 -8.57 -15.25
N ILE A 71 -5.68 -9.26 -16.10
CA ILE A 71 -5.12 -8.66 -17.31
C ILE A 71 -6.16 -8.83 -18.41
N THR A 72 -6.62 -7.71 -18.96
CA THR A 72 -7.58 -7.68 -20.06
C THR A 72 -6.90 -7.18 -21.33
N SER A 73 -7.08 -7.90 -22.42
CA SER A 73 -6.54 -7.55 -23.74
C SER A 73 -7.70 -7.40 -24.71
N ALA A 74 -7.83 -6.22 -25.30
CA ALA A 74 -8.86 -5.89 -26.28
C ALA A 74 -8.26 -5.82 -27.68
N TYR A 75 -8.89 -6.53 -28.62
CA TYR A 75 -8.51 -6.64 -30.02
C TYR A 75 -9.62 -6.04 -30.88
N LEU A 76 -9.27 -5.03 -31.68
CA LEU A 76 -10.20 -4.33 -32.57
C LEU A 76 -10.08 -4.87 -34.00
N ALA A 77 -11.17 -4.80 -34.76
CA ALA A 77 -11.20 -5.24 -36.16
C ALA A 77 -10.18 -4.53 -37.07
N ASN A 78 -9.75 -3.32 -36.70
CA ASN A 78 -8.71 -2.56 -37.40
C ASN A 78 -7.27 -3.01 -37.06
N GLY A 79 -7.11 -4.09 -36.29
CA GLY A 79 -5.82 -4.64 -35.88
C GLY A 79 -5.19 -3.96 -34.66
N LYS A 80 -5.82 -2.92 -34.08
CA LYS A 80 -5.34 -2.30 -32.85
C LYS A 80 -5.55 -3.22 -31.65
N HIS A 81 -4.61 -3.13 -30.71
CA HIS A 81 -4.61 -3.88 -29.46
C HIS A 81 -4.42 -2.93 -28.28
N HIS A 82 -5.22 -3.12 -27.22
CA HIS A 82 -5.13 -2.38 -25.96
C HIS A 82 -5.11 -3.37 -24.81
N ALA A 83 -4.23 -3.15 -23.82
CA ALA A 83 -4.20 -3.94 -22.60
C ALA A 83 -4.51 -3.06 -21.38
N ALA A 84 -5.14 -3.65 -20.36
CA ALA A 84 -5.37 -3.02 -19.08
C ALA A 84 -5.25 -4.02 -17.93
N PHE A 85 -4.85 -3.50 -16.78
CA PHE A 85 -4.99 -4.16 -15.49
C PHE A 85 -6.34 -3.76 -14.88
N VAL A 86 -7.18 -4.73 -14.54
CA VAL A 86 -8.55 -4.49 -14.08
C VAL A 86 -8.73 -5.07 -12.68
N LYS A 87 -9.13 -4.24 -11.72
CA LYS A 87 -9.57 -4.65 -10.38
C LYS A 87 -11.09 -4.62 -10.31
N VAL A 88 -11.70 -5.73 -9.92
CA VAL A 88 -13.12 -5.81 -9.54
C VAL A 88 -13.25 -6.13 -8.06
N LEU A 89 -14.44 -5.92 -7.51
CA LEU A 89 -14.73 -6.29 -6.13
C LEU A 89 -14.40 -7.79 -5.91
N PRO A 90 -13.81 -8.13 -4.75
CA PRO A 90 -13.44 -9.51 -4.48
C PRO A 90 -14.70 -10.38 -4.37
N SER A 91 -14.60 -11.56 -4.96
CA SER A 91 -15.61 -12.63 -4.91
C SER A 91 -15.84 -13.17 -3.50
N ASN A 92 -14.87 -13.01 -2.60
CA ASN A 92 -15.00 -13.37 -1.19
C ASN A 92 -15.74 -12.27 -0.40
N PRO A 93 -16.93 -12.55 0.17
CA PRO A 93 -17.74 -11.53 0.86
C PRO A 93 -17.06 -10.91 2.09
N SER A 94 -16.27 -11.70 2.85
CA SER A 94 -15.58 -11.21 4.04
C SER A 94 -14.50 -10.19 3.68
N ARG A 95 -13.76 -10.42 2.58
CA ARG A 95 -12.76 -9.47 2.06
C ARG A 95 -13.42 -8.20 1.52
N LEU A 96 -14.55 -8.35 0.83
CA LEU A 96 -15.33 -7.20 0.36
C LEU A 96 -15.77 -6.33 1.55
N ALA A 97 -16.34 -6.94 2.59
CA ALA A 97 -16.77 -6.24 3.79
C ALA A 97 -15.58 -5.56 4.50
N ALA A 98 -14.47 -6.27 4.71
CA ALA A 98 -13.28 -5.71 5.35
C ALA A 98 -12.71 -4.52 4.58
N GLY A 99 -12.59 -4.62 3.25
CA GLY A 99 -12.12 -3.51 2.42
C GLY A 99 -13.08 -2.33 2.36
N PHE A 100 -14.39 -2.58 2.41
CA PHE A 100 -15.39 -1.52 2.46
C PHE A 100 -15.36 -0.79 3.80
N ILE A 101 -15.35 -1.54 4.90
CA ILE A 101 -15.24 -1.04 6.28
C ILE A 101 -13.94 -0.24 6.44
N GLY A 102 -12.79 -0.77 5.98
CA GLY A 102 -11.51 -0.05 6.02
C GLY A 102 -11.41 1.16 5.06
N GLY A 103 -12.43 1.39 4.23
CA GLY A 103 -12.47 2.48 3.27
C GLY A 103 -11.50 2.33 2.09
N SER A 104 -10.98 1.12 1.84
CA SER A 104 -9.91 0.88 0.88
C SER A 104 -10.23 1.33 -0.54
N TYR A 105 -11.41 0.93 -1.03
CA TYR A 105 -11.88 1.32 -2.37
C TYR A 105 -12.12 2.82 -2.48
N HIS A 106 -12.56 3.47 -1.39
CA HIS A 106 -12.79 4.92 -1.39
C HIS A 106 -11.48 5.69 -1.44
N ARG A 107 -10.47 5.26 -0.66
CA ARG A 107 -9.12 5.82 -0.70
C ARG A 107 -8.54 5.71 -2.11
N GLU A 108 -8.55 4.52 -2.70
CA GLU A 108 -8.01 4.29 -4.03
C GLU A 108 -8.75 5.11 -5.11
N TYR A 109 -10.08 5.21 -5.03
CA TYR A 109 -10.90 6.05 -5.90
C TYR A 109 -10.49 7.53 -5.83
N VAL A 110 -10.43 8.09 -4.62
CA VAL A 110 -10.09 9.50 -4.41
C VAL A 110 -8.66 9.78 -4.87
N VAL A 111 -7.72 8.87 -4.64
CA VAL A 111 -6.34 9.04 -5.10
C VAL A 111 -6.26 9.14 -6.63
N TYR A 112 -6.88 8.21 -7.35
CA TYR A 112 -6.79 8.21 -8.82
C TYR A 112 -7.61 9.31 -9.48
N GLN A 113 -8.79 9.63 -8.94
CA GLN A 113 -9.73 10.56 -9.58
C GLN A 113 -9.49 12.02 -9.19
N GLN A 114 -8.87 12.30 -8.05
CA GLN A 114 -8.70 13.66 -7.53
C GLN A 114 -7.24 13.95 -7.20
N TRP A 115 -6.63 13.17 -6.30
CA TRP A 115 -5.28 13.48 -5.77
C TRP A 115 -4.19 13.50 -6.85
N ILE A 116 -4.06 12.43 -7.63
CA ILE A 116 -3.03 12.33 -8.68
C ILE A 116 -3.19 13.44 -9.75
N PRO A 117 -4.40 13.73 -10.27
CA PRO A 117 -4.64 14.88 -11.12
C PRO A 117 -4.15 16.22 -10.52
N GLU A 118 -4.44 16.48 -9.24
CA GLU A 118 -3.98 17.69 -8.56
C GLU A 118 -2.44 17.78 -8.46
N LEU A 119 -1.77 16.65 -8.19
CA LEU A 119 -0.29 16.62 -8.19
C LEU A 119 0.29 16.97 -9.57
N LYS A 120 -0.34 16.47 -10.65
CA LYS A 120 0.04 16.81 -12.03
C LYS A 120 -0.19 18.29 -12.33
N GLU A 121 -1.28 18.86 -11.82
CA GLU A 121 -1.57 20.31 -11.94
C GLU A 121 -0.53 21.15 -11.20
N ILE A 122 -0.17 20.79 -9.96
CA ILE A 122 0.86 21.48 -9.16
C ILE A 122 2.18 21.53 -9.92
N ARG A 123 2.62 20.39 -10.44
CA ARG A 123 3.84 20.32 -11.25
C ARG A 123 3.76 21.24 -12.47
N SER A 124 2.63 21.18 -13.19
CA SER A 124 2.41 21.99 -14.40
C SER A 124 2.35 23.48 -14.09
N SER A 125 1.80 23.88 -12.94
CA SER A 125 1.72 25.27 -12.49
C SER A 125 3.10 25.91 -12.23
N LYS A 126 4.12 25.07 -12.03
CA LYS A 126 5.53 25.47 -11.88
C LYS A 126 6.32 25.35 -13.19
N ASN A 127 5.65 25.06 -14.31
CA ASN A 127 6.24 24.79 -15.62
C ASN A 127 7.24 23.62 -15.61
N LEU A 128 7.07 22.65 -14.71
CA LEU A 128 7.93 21.48 -14.60
C LEU A 128 7.40 20.34 -15.48
N THR A 129 8.31 19.67 -16.17
CA THR A 129 8.03 18.44 -16.93
C THR A 129 8.05 17.20 -16.02
N ASN A 130 7.54 16.07 -16.52
CA ASN A 130 7.67 14.78 -15.83
C ASN A 130 9.14 14.34 -15.69
N SER A 131 10.05 14.80 -16.56
CA SER A 131 11.47 14.49 -16.44
C SER A 131 12.18 15.29 -15.34
N GLU A 132 11.72 16.50 -15.05
CA GLU A 132 12.32 17.37 -14.02
C GLU A 132 11.81 17.04 -12.61
N LEU A 133 10.53 16.65 -12.50
CA LEU A 133 9.91 16.17 -11.27
C LEU A 133 8.96 15.00 -11.58
N PRO A 134 9.48 13.76 -11.56
CA PRO A 134 8.70 12.58 -11.89
C PRO A 134 7.55 12.34 -10.91
N LEU A 135 6.41 11.90 -11.45
CA LEU A 135 5.29 11.37 -10.66
C LEU A 135 5.03 9.94 -11.15
N ASN A 136 5.74 8.99 -10.56
CA ASN A 136 5.79 7.62 -11.03
C ASN A 136 4.69 6.79 -10.39
N VAL A 137 3.49 6.94 -10.94
CA VAL A 137 2.27 6.27 -10.50
C VAL A 137 1.58 5.65 -11.72
N ALA A 138 0.85 4.56 -11.53
CA ALA A 138 0.09 3.96 -12.62
C ALA A 138 -0.97 4.93 -13.16
N GLU A 139 -1.17 4.95 -14.48
CA GLU A 139 -2.32 5.64 -15.05
C GLU A 139 -3.60 4.86 -14.78
N SER A 140 -4.60 5.55 -14.23
CA SER A 140 -5.97 5.06 -14.21
C SER A 140 -6.65 5.38 -15.53
N TYR A 141 -7.10 4.37 -16.26
CA TYR A 141 -7.83 4.55 -17.51
C TYR A 141 -9.31 4.87 -17.29
N PHE A 142 -9.95 4.18 -16.35
CA PHE A 142 -11.34 4.39 -15.99
C PHE A 142 -11.58 3.87 -14.57
N VAL A 143 -12.37 4.59 -13.77
CA VAL A 143 -12.85 4.09 -12.49
C VAL A 143 -14.36 4.30 -12.45
N ASN A 144 -15.09 3.22 -12.18
CA ASN A 144 -16.49 3.30 -11.78
C ASN A 144 -16.54 2.97 -10.30
N PHE A 145 -16.90 3.95 -9.46
CA PHE A 145 -17.07 3.74 -8.02
C PHE A 145 -18.54 4.00 -7.70
N VAL A 146 -19.25 2.95 -7.28
CA VAL A 146 -20.71 3.04 -7.13
C VAL A 146 -21.10 2.53 -5.75
N LEU A 147 -21.72 3.42 -4.97
CA LEU A 147 -22.33 3.09 -3.69
C LEU A 147 -23.83 2.82 -3.87
N SER A 148 -24.41 2.08 -2.92
CA SER A 148 -25.87 2.04 -2.73
C SER A 148 -26.42 3.43 -2.41
N GLU A 149 -27.73 3.62 -2.59
CA GLU A 149 -28.39 4.92 -2.37
C GLU A 149 -28.23 5.45 -0.95
N ASP A 150 -28.17 4.56 0.03
CA ASP A 150 -27.92 4.84 1.45
C ASP A 150 -26.43 4.91 1.81
N GLY A 151 -25.53 4.66 0.85
CA GLY A 151 -24.08 4.63 1.06
C GLY A 151 -23.56 3.43 1.86
N SER A 152 -24.41 2.46 2.19
CA SER A 152 -24.06 1.36 3.11
C SER A 152 -23.24 0.23 2.50
N ARG A 153 -23.12 0.17 1.16
CA ARG A 153 -22.33 -0.85 0.45
C ARG A 153 -21.87 -0.41 -0.93
N LEU A 154 -20.84 -1.07 -1.44
CA LEU A 154 -20.46 -0.99 -2.85
C LEU A 154 -21.42 -1.81 -3.72
N LYS A 155 -21.68 -1.32 -4.92
CA LYS A 155 -22.38 -2.07 -5.96
C LYS A 155 -21.37 -2.81 -6.86
N ASN A 156 -21.84 -3.92 -7.43
CA ASN A 156 -21.07 -4.79 -8.33
C ASN A 156 -20.62 -4.10 -9.63
N GLU A 157 -21.10 -2.88 -9.93
CA GLU A 157 -20.55 -2.11 -11.03
C GLU A 157 -19.20 -1.45 -10.70
N THR A 158 -18.72 -1.54 -9.45
CA THR A 158 -17.45 -0.94 -9.02
C THR A 158 -16.26 -1.64 -9.68
N VAL A 159 -15.43 -0.87 -10.41
CA VAL A 159 -14.27 -1.38 -11.14
C VAL A 159 -13.20 -0.31 -11.28
N PHE A 160 -11.93 -0.73 -11.20
CA PHE A 160 -10.76 0.10 -11.49
C PHE A 160 -10.05 -0.48 -12.71
N VAL A 161 -9.94 0.32 -13.77
CA VAL A 161 -9.27 -0.04 -15.02
C VAL A 161 -8.03 0.82 -15.12
N MET A 162 -6.88 0.15 -15.14
CA MET A 162 -5.58 0.77 -14.98
C MET A 162 -4.62 0.31 -16.07
N GLU A 163 -3.51 1.02 -16.16
CA GLU A 163 -2.42 0.69 -17.06
C GLU A 163 -1.85 -0.72 -16.81
N GLU A 164 -1.66 -1.46 -17.90
CA GLU A 164 -0.93 -2.72 -17.89
C GLU A 164 0.57 -2.42 -17.96
N LEU A 165 1.28 -2.70 -16.86
CA LEU A 165 2.67 -2.25 -16.69
C LEU A 165 3.71 -3.29 -17.13
N LYS A 166 3.35 -4.57 -17.25
CA LYS A 166 4.29 -5.63 -17.62
C LYS A 166 4.83 -5.43 -19.03
N SER A 167 3.97 -5.07 -19.99
CA SER A 167 4.37 -4.76 -21.36
C SER A 167 5.31 -3.54 -21.47
N LYS A 168 5.37 -2.70 -20.43
CA LYS A 168 6.30 -1.57 -20.31
C LYS A 168 7.60 -1.91 -19.57
N GLY A 169 7.86 -3.19 -19.32
CA GLY A 169 9.07 -3.67 -18.67
C GLY A 169 9.09 -3.52 -17.15
N TYR A 170 7.94 -3.20 -16.54
CA TYR A 170 7.82 -3.20 -15.08
C TYR A 170 7.56 -4.60 -14.55
N ARG A 171 8.22 -4.95 -13.44
CA ARG A 171 8.03 -6.20 -12.71
C ARG A 171 8.32 -6.00 -11.23
N MET A 172 7.75 -6.86 -10.39
CA MET A 172 8.12 -6.93 -8.98
C MET A 172 9.61 -7.30 -8.85
N ALA A 173 10.22 -6.92 -7.72
CA ALA A 173 11.54 -7.44 -7.37
C ALA A 173 11.50 -8.97 -7.27
N SER A 174 12.60 -9.66 -7.61
CA SER A 174 12.66 -11.13 -7.64
C SER A 174 12.26 -11.75 -6.29
N THR A 175 11.68 -12.96 -6.30
CA THR A 175 11.27 -13.70 -5.09
C THR A 175 12.39 -13.86 -4.06
N ALA A 176 13.65 -14.01 -4.50
CA ALA A 176 14.82 -14.04 -3.63
C ALA A 176 14.98 -12.73 -2.84
N ARG A 177 14.69 -11.58 -3.45
CA ARG A 177 14.71 -10.26 -2.79
C ARG A 177 13.52 -10.06 -1.86
N SER A 178 12.37 -10.66 -2.18
CA SER A 178 11.22 -10.70 -1.25
C SER A 178 11.52 -11.50 0.02
N ALA A 179 12.29 -12.59 -0.09
CA ALA A 179 12.66 -13.43 1.05
C ALA A 179 13.89 -12.92 1.83
N ILE A 180 14.95 -12.52 1.11
CA ILE A 180 16.27 -12.18 1.68
C ILE A 180 16.39 -10.68 1.98
N GLY A 181 15.69 -9.84 1.22
CA GLY A 181 15.75 -8.38 1.30
C GLY A 181 16.16 -7.73 -0.02
N ILE A 182 15.76 -6.47 -0.18
CA ILE A 182 16.07 -5.64 -1.34
C ILE A 182 17.54 -5.16 -1.29
N ASP A 183 18.15 -4.89 -2.45
CA ASP A 183 19.52 -4.34 -2.51
C ASP A 183 19.54 -2.81 -2.51
N LEU A 184 20.75 -2.26 -2.47
CA LEU A 184 20.97 -0.82 -2.40
C LEU A 184 20.43 -0.08 -3.64
N ASN A 185 20.59 -0.63 -4.85
CA ASN A 185 20.11 0.03 -6.07
C ASN A 185 18.59 0.18 -6.05
N HIS A 186 17.87 -0.85 -5.60
CA HIS A 186 16.42 -0.79 -5.48
C HIS A 186 15.97 0.13 -4.35
N ALA A 187 16.66 0.09 -3.20
CA ALA A 187 16.36 0.99 -2.10
C ALA A 187 16.52 2.46 -2.50
N GLN A 188 17.62 2.81 -3.17
CA GLN A 188 17.85 4.16 -3.69
C GLN A 188 16.81 4.56 -4.74
N CYS A 189 16.45 3.64 -5.64
CA CYS A 189 15.39 3.86 -6.63
C CYS A 189 14.04 4.13 -5.96
N ALA A 190 13.68 3.33 -4.94
CA ALA A 190 12.44 3.48 -4.20
C ALA A 190 12.39 4.82 -3.46
N LEU A 191 13.44 5.16 -2.70
CA LEU A 191 13.50 6.40 -1.92
C LEU A 191 13.46 7.64 -2.81
N ARG A 192 14.08 7.64 -3.99
CA ARG A 192 13.91 8.75 -4.95
C ARG A 192 12.49 8.87 -5.46
N THR A 193 11.83 7.77 -5.78
CA THR A 193 10.43 7.79 -6.22
C THR A 193 9.53 8.34 -5.10
N TYR A 194 9.70 7.88 -3.86
CA TYR A 194 8.98 8.43 -2.70
C TYR A 194 9.31 9.91 -2.46
N ALA A 195 10.56 10.33 -2.56
CA ALA A 195 10.94 11.73 -2.37
C ALA A 195 10.23 12.65 -3.36
N ASN A 196 10.16 12.28 -4.64
CA ASN A 196 9.44 13.05 -5.65
C ASN A 196 7.93 13.08 -5.40
N TYR A 197 7.34 11.93 -5.07
CA TYR A 197 5.91 11.83 -4.73
C TYR A 197 5.57 12.66 -3.49
N HIS A 198 6.32 12.50 -2.41
CA HIS A 198 6.15 13.26 -1.17
C HIS A 198 6.34 14.76 -1.40
N ALA A 199 7.30 15.21 -2.22
CA ALA A 199 7.45 16.63 -2.53
C ALA A 199 6.19 17.22 -3.18
N LEU A 200 5.65 16.55 -4.20
CA LEU A 200 4.39 16.94 -4.84
C LEU A 200 3.23 16.92 -3.85
N SER A 201 3.16 15.88 -3.03
CA SER A 201 2.14 15.73 -2.01
C SER A 201 2.20 16.82 -0.94
N ILE A 202 3.39 17.17 -0.43
CA ILE A 202 3.58 18.24 0.56
C ILE A 202 3.16 19.57 -0.04
N ALA A 203 3.55 19.85 -1.29
CA ALA A 203 3.12 21.06 -1.98
C ALA A 203 1.59 21.13 -2.12
N ASN A 204 0.91 20.00 -2.35
CA ASN A 204 -0.56 19.97 -2.36
C ASN A 204 -1.14 20.20 -0.97
N MET A 205 -0.62 19.48 0.03
CA MET A 205 -1.08 19.58 1.42
C MET A 205 -0.94 20.99 1.98
N ARG A 206 0.11 21.73 1.63
CA ARG A 206 0.29 23.14 2.04
C ARG A 206 -0.74 24.11 1.45
N ARG A 207 -1.46 23.71 0.39
CA ARG A 207 -2.63 24.48 -0.11
C ARG A 207 -3.88 24.22 0.73
N LEU A 208 -3.94 23.06 1.39
CA LEU A 208 -5.11 22.56 2.12
C LEU A 208 -5.00 22.78 3.63
N VAL A 209 -3.79 22.76 4.17
CA VAL A 209 -3.48 22.91 5.59
C VAL A 209 -2.83 24.26 5.83
N LYS A 210 -3.43 25.05 6.73
CA LYS A 210 -2.94 26.37 7.13
C LYS A 210 -1.91 26.26 8.25
N SER A 211 -1.15 27.33 8.46
CA SER A 211 -0.10 27.42 9.47
C SER A 211 -0.59 27.29 10.92
N ASP A 212 -1.88 27.53 11.17
CA ASP A 212 -2.52 27.36 12.48
C ASP A 212 -3.03 25.92 12.73
N GLY A 213 -2.73 24.99 11.82
CA GLY A 213 -3.18 23.60 11.88
C GLY A 213 -4.63 23.39 11.42
N THR A 214 -5.36 24.47 11.11
CA THR A 214 -6.68 24.32 10.47
C THR A 214 -6.50 23.86 9.04
N SER A 215 -7.47 23.10 8.56
CA SER A 215 -7.43 22.55 7.21
C SER A 215 -8.75 22.72 6.49
N ASN A 216 -8.67 23.03 5.22
CA ASN A 216 -9.82 23.11 4.32
C ASN A 216 -9.79 21.89 3.38
N PHE A 217 -9.87 20.69 3.96
CA PHE A 217 -9.91 19.47 3.16
C PHE A 217 -11.23 19.42 2.39
N PRO A 218 -11.19 19.12 1.08
CA PRO A 218 -12.37 18.66 0.36
C PRO A 218 -12.97 17.47 1.11
N LEU A 219 -14.31 17.39 1.16
CA LEU A 219 -15.01 16.29 1.82
C LEU A 219 -14.48 14.89 1.43
N PRO A 220 -14.13 14.60 0.16
CA PRO A 220 -13.54 13.30 -0.21
C PRO A 220 -12.20 12.98 0.48
N TYR A 221 -11.45 13.98 0.97
CA TYR A 221 -10.13 13.77 1.59
C TYR A 221 -10.22 13.45 3.08
N GLU A 222 -11.38 13.59 3.70
CA GLU A 222 -11.59 13.22 5.11
C GLU A 222 -11.26 11.74 5.36
N ILE A 223 -11.46 10.87 4.36
CA ILE A 223 -11.05 9.47 4.44
C ILE A 223 -9.56 9.32 4.76
N PHE A 224 -8.70 10.22 4.25
CA PHE A 224 -7.25 10.17 4.47
C PHE A 224 -6.84 10.58 5.88
N ARG A 225 -7.65 11.38 6.58
CA ARG A 225 -7.36 11.85 7.94
C ARG A 225 -7.79 10.88 9.03
N LYS A 226 -8.91 10.19 8.80
CA LYS A 226 -9.56 9.35 9.80
C LYS A 226 -9.84 7.99 9.19
N ASP A 227 -9.28 6.95 9.80
CA ASP A 227 -9.77 5.60 9.54
C ASP A 227 -11.22 5.53 10.06
N PRO A 228 -12.22 5.26 9.19
CA PRO A 228 -13.62 5.20 9.61
C PRO A 228 -13.88 4.14 10.68
N ASN A 229 -12.98 3.15 10.83
CA ASN A 229 -13.11 2.07 11.80
C ASN A 229 -11.81 1.85 12.59
N TYR A 230 -11.23 2.92 13.15
CA TYR A 230 -10.05 2.87 14.02
C TYR A 230 -10.28 1.93 15.23
N ILE A 231 -10.10 0.62 15.02
CA ILE A 231 -9.78 -0.33 16.07
C ILE A 231 -8.38 0.08 16.52
N SER A 232 -8.22 0.48 17.79
CA SER A 232 -6.91 0.92 18.29
C SER A 232 -5.88 -0.18 17.99
N PRO A 233 -4.92 0.04 17.06
CA PRO A 233 -3.95 -1.00 16.74
C PRO A 233 -3.14 -1.36 17.98
N ALA A 234 -2.95 -0.43 18.91
CA ALA A 234 -2.36 -0.69 20.22
C ALA A 234 -3.01 -1.88 20.94
N THR A 235 -4.33 -2.07 20.86
CA THR A 235 -5.02 -3.23 21.46
C THR A 235 -4.56 -4.54 20.82
N VAL A 236 -4.54 -4.62 19.48
CA VAL A 236 -4.10 -5.81 18.74
C VAL A 236 -2.65 -6.15 19.09
N TYR A 237 -1.77 -5.16 19.17
CA TYR A 237 -0.37 -5.39 19.53
C TYR A 237 -0.21 -5.85 20.97
N ARG A 238 -0.99 -5.26 21.89
CA ARG A 238 -0.97 -5.59 23.32
C ARG A 238 -1.45 -7.02 23.58
N THR A 239 -2.46 -7.50 22.87
CA THR A 239 -3.10 -8.80 23.18
C THR A 239 -2.60 -9.94 22.30
N ILE A 240 -2.20 -9.67 21.06
CA ILE A 240 -1.89 -10.70 20.06
C ILE A 240 -0.42 -10.68 19.66
N VAL A 241 0.08 -9.54 19.16
CA VAL A 241 1.38 -9.50 18.47
C VAL A 241 2.55 -9.56 19.47
N LEU A 242 2.65 -8.58 20.37
CA LEU A 242 3.82 -8.44 21.25
C LEU A 242 3.97 -9.56 22.28
N PRO A 243 2.91 -10.07 22.93
CA PRO A 243 3.05 -11.18 23.87
C PRO A 243 3.68 -12.43 23.23
N ASN A 244 3.37 -12.72 21.97
CA ASN A 244 3.99 -13.84 21.26
C ASN A 244 5.44 -13.54 20.89
N TYR A 245 5.77 -12.34 20.42
CA TYR A 245 7.15 -11.99 20.07
C TYR A 245 8.07 -11.86 21.29
N ILE A 246 7.56 -11.45 22.44
CA ILE A 246 8.30 -11.52 23.71
C ILE A 246 8.68 -12.97 24.03
N LYS A 247 7.76 -13.94 23.84
CA LYS A 247 8.08 -15.37 24.00
C LYS A 247 9.13 -15.84 22.99
N VAL A 248 9.04 -15.40 21.74
CA VAL A 248 10.05 -15.69 20.69
C VAL A 248 11.42 -15.19 21.11
N LEU A 249 11.54 -13.94 21.56
CA LEU A 249 12.81 -13.38 22.04
C LEU A 249 13.40 -14.18 23.21
N ARG A 250 12.56 -14.53 24.20
CA ARG A 250 12.97 -15.37 25.34
C ARG A 250 13.42 -16.77 24.90
N HIS A 251 12.73 -17.38 23.93
CA HIS A 251 13.14 -18.67 23.34
C HIS A 251 14.55 -18.62 22.73
N PHE A 252 14.90 -17.52 22.06
CA PHE A 252 16.24 -17.28 21.51
C PHE A 252 17.22 -16.66 22.51
N ARG A 253 16.90 -16.66 23.81
CA ARG A 253 17.74 -16.15 24.91
C ARG A 253 18.09 -14.66 24.79
N GLN A 254 17.18 -13.85 24.22
CA GLN A 254 17.31 -12.41 24.07
C GLN A 254 16.55 -11.67 25.19
N GLU A 255 16.87 -11.97 26.46
CA GLU A 255 16.13 -11.46 27.63
C GLU A 255 16.08 -9.93 27.68
N GLU A 256 17.22 -9.26 27.47
CA GLU A 256 17.28 -7.78 27.50
C GLU A 256 16.41 -7.14 26.40
N VAL A 257 16.34 -7.77 25.22
CA VAL A 257 15.51 -7.29 24.10
C VAL A 257 14.03 -7.56 24.38
N ALA A 258 13.72 -8.71 25.00
CA ALA A 258 12.36 -9.06 25.42
C ALA A 258 11.81 -8.08 26.46
N ASP A 259 12.61 -7.78 27.49
CA ASP A 259 12.22 -6.84 28.55
C ASP A 259 12.07 -5.42 28.02
N TRP A 260 12.91 -5.02 27.06
CA TRP A 260 12.74 -3.74 26.36
C TRP A 260 11.42 -3.68 25.58
N LEU A 261 11.09 -4.72 24.82
CA LEU A 261 9.84 -4.78 24.06
C LEU A 261 8.61 -4.80 24.97
N GLU A 262 8.68 -5.53 26.09
CA GLU A 262 7.64 -5.55 27.12
C GLU A 262 7.44 -4.16 27.75
N GLY A 263 8.53 -3.42 27.97
CA GLY A 263 8.51 -2.04 28.43
C GLY A 263 7.80 -1.04 27.50
N LEU A 264 7.56 -1.40 26.23
CA LEU A 264 6.80 -0.57 25.29
C LEU A 264 5.27 -0.74 25.42
N LEU A 265 4.79 -1.81 26.07
CA LEU A 265 3.35 -2.10 26.20
C LEU A 265 2.52 -0.95 26.80
N PRO A 266 2.99 -0.23 27.84
CA PRO A 266 2.27 0.92 28.41
C PRO A 266 2.24 2.14 27.47
N GLU A 267 3.20 2.26 26.56
CA GLU A 267 3.37 3.41 25.67
C GLU A 267 2.71 3.21 24.29
N LEU A 268 2.09 2.05 24.02
CA LEU A 268 1.58 1.70 22.68
C LEU A 268 0.61 2.73 22.10
N ASP A 269 -0.31 3.25 22.90
CA ASP A 269 -1.28 4.25 22.44
C ASP A 269 -0.57 5.55 22.02
N LYS A 270 0.46 5.95 22.76
CA LYS A 270 1.29 7.11 22.42
C LYS A 270 2.15 6.86 21.18
N ILE A 271 2.73 5.67 21.05
CA ILE A 271 3.51 5.27 19.86
C ILE A 271 2.62 5.31 18.63
N TRP A 272 1.38 4.82 18.72
CA TRP A 272 0.45 4.82 17.59
C TRP A 272 -0.08 6.20 17.23
N ASN A 273 -0.14 7.12 18.20
CA ASN A 273 -0.51 8.51 17.93
C ASN A 273 0.47 9.22 16.98
N TRP A 274 1.73 8.78 16.88
CA TRP A 274 2.68 9.31 15.89
C TRP A 274 2.25 9.07 14.44
N GLU A 275 1.36 8.11 14.19
CA GLU A 275 0.76 7.90 12.87
C GLU A 275 -0.23 9.00 12.49
N SER A 276 -0.76 9.73 13.47
CA SER A 276 -1.86 10.67 13.26
C SER A 276 -1.47 11.86 12.38
N PHE A 277 -2.46 12.40 11.68
CA PHE A 277 -2.34 13.66 10.95
C PHE A 277 -1.76 14.79 11.82
N MET A 278 -2.16 14.86 13.09
CA MET A 278 -1.75 15.95 13.99
C MET A 278 -0.26 15.88 14.34
N GLU A 279 0.30 14.67 14.43
CA GLU A 279 1.71 14.41 14.73
C GLU A 279 2.61 14.43 13.47
N SER A 280 2.06 14.79 12.30
CA SER A 280 2.78 14.71 11.02
C SER A 280 3.63 15.94 10.69
N GLY A 281 3.43 17.06 11.38
CA GLY A 281 4.31 18.23 11.32
C GLY A 281 4.41 18.93 9.95
N ALA A 282 5.51 19.67 9.73
CA ALA A 282 5.71 20.53 8.56
C ALA A 282 5.83 19.78 7.22
N LEU A 283 6.12 18.47 7.28
CA LEU A 283 6.23 17.60 6.11
C LEU A 283 4.96 16.75 5.89
N THR A 284 3.83 17.08 6.54
CA THR A 284 2.59 16.32 6.36
C THR A 284 2.27 16.15 4.87
N CYS A 285 2.12 14.89 4.46
CA CYS A 285 1.84 14.47 3.10
C CYS A 285 0.75 13.40 3.08
N LEU A 286 0.18 13.12 1.92
CA LEU A 286 -0.58 11.90 1.70
C LEU A 286 0.45 10.80 1.44
N LEU A 287 0.48 9.82 2.33
CA LEU A 287 1.33 8.64 2.20
C LEU A 287 0.70 7.65 1.22
N HIS A 288 1.56 6.89 0.55
CA HIS A 288 1.13 5.67 -0.13
C HIS A 288 0.53 4.69 0.88
N GLY A 289 1.21 4.53 2.02
CA GLY A 289 0.71 3.80 3.17
C GLY A 289 0.91 2.28 3.11
N ASP A 290 1.11 1.70 1.92
CA ASP A 290 1.32 0.25 1.70
C ASP A 290 2.68 -0.08 1.07
N SER A 291 3.75 0.40 1.70
CA SER A 291 5.08 0.54 1.10
C SER A 291 5.98 -0.70 1.25
N TRP A 292 5.42 -1.90 1.18
CA TRP A 292 6.18 -3.16 1.09
C TRP A 292 6.47 -3.58 -0.37
N ASN A 293 7.50 -4.41 -0.54
CA ASN A 293 8.01 -4.90 -1.83
C ASN A 293 6.96 -5.42 -2.83
N ASN A 294 5.81 -5.95 -2.37
CA ASN A 294 4.78 -6.50 -3.24
C ASN A 294 3.99 -5.44 -4.03
N ASN A 295 4.01 -4.18 -3.58
CA ASN A 295 3.34 -3.06 -4.24
C ASN A 295 4.33 -2.14 -5.00
N LEU A 296 5.59 -2.57 -5.15
CA LEU A 296 6.64 -1.79 -5.80
C LEU A 296 7.02 -2.47 -7.12
N LEU A 297 6.66 -1.82 -8.22
CA LEU A 297 7.03 -2.28 -9.56
C LEU A 297 8.26 -1.51 -10.04
N PHE A 298 9.29 -2.26 -10.42
CA PHE A 298 10.53 -1.71 -10.94
C PHE A 298 10.63 -1.94 -12.44
N ARG A 299 11.08 -0.94 -13.17
CA ARG A 299 11.40 -1.04 -14.60
C ARG A 299 12.87 -1.36 -14.77
N TYR A 300 13.15 -2.28 -15.70
CA TYR A 300 14.50 -2.71 -16.05
C TYR A 300 14.71 -2.50 -17.54
N LEU A 301 15.97 -2.32 -17.95
CA LEU A 301 16.33 -2.12 -19.36
C LEU A 301 15.93 -3.32 -20.23
N ASP A 302 16.12 -4.53 -19.70
CA ASP A 302 15.72 -5.80 -20.31
C ASP A 302 15.43 -6.86 -19.23
N GLU A 303 15.01 -8.05 -19.65
CA GLU A 303 14.65 -9.15 -18.73
C GLU A 303 15.84 -9.70 -17.92
N THR A 304 17.07 -9.51 -18.41
CA THR A 304 18.30 -10.00 -17.75
C THR A 304 18.89 -8.99 -16.78
N SER A 305 18.48 -7.72 -16.86
CA SER A 305 18.97 -6.64 -16.04
C SER A 305 18.49 -6.77 -14.59
N GLU A 306 19.43 -6.66 -13.64
CA GLU A 306 19.14 -6.70 -12.20
C GLU A 306 19.09 -5.32 -11.55
N LYS A 307 19.56 -4.27 -12.24
CA LYS A 307 19.54 -2.90 -11.75
C LYS A 307 18.26 -2.20 -12.22
N PRO A 308 17.43 -1.67 -11.30
CA PRO A 308 16.23 -0.93 -11.70
C PRO A 308 16.60 0.46 -12.22
N GLU A 309 15.91 0.90 -13.26
CA GLU A 309 15.99 2.28 -13.76
C GLU A 309 14.99 3.20 -13.05
N GLU A 310 13.84 2.64 -12.68
CA GLU A 310 12.71 3.39 -12.16
C GLU A 310 11.82 2.49 -11.30
N MET A 311 11.14 3.08 -10.33
CA MET A 311 10.08 2.44 -9.56
C MET A 311 8.77 3.21 -9.75
N LEU A 312 7.67 2.47 -9.80
CA LEU A 312 6.32 2.98 -9.93
C LEU A 312 5.45 2.50 -8.77
N LEU A 313 4.68 3.44 -8.19
CA LEU A 313 3.75 3.20 -7.07
C LEU A 313 2.39 2.71 -7.59
N ILE A 314 1.92 1.60 -7.03
CA ILE A 314 0.60 1.01 -7.30
C ILE A 314 -0.11 0.67 -6.00
N ASP A 315 -1.43 0.55 -6.06
CA ASP A 315 -2.27 0.11 -4.95
C ASP A 315 -2.38 1.10 -3.77
N TRP A 316 -3.30 2.05 -3.90
CA TRP A 316 -3.49 3.15 -2.93
C TRP A 316 -4.55 2.85 -1.86
N GLN A 317 -4.83 1.56 -1.62
CA GLN A 317 -5.90 1.07 -0.76
C GLN A 317 -5.81 1.50 0.71
N ILE A 318 -4.64 1.91 1.20
CA ILE A 318 -4.46 2.39 2.58
C ILE A 318 -3.72 3.73 2.63
N ALA A 319 -3.84 4.52 1.55
CA ALA A 319 -3.33 5.88 1.49
C ALA A 319 -3.95 6.72 2.61
N ARG A 320 -3.12 7.47 3.32
CA ARG A 320 -3.52 8.24 4.51
C ARG A 320 -2.57 9.40 4.75
N CYS A 321 -3.03 10.45 5.42
CA CYS A 321 -2.16 11.57 5.74
C CYS A 321 -1.18 11.18 6.85
N GLY A 322 0.08 11.56 6.69
CA GLY A 322 1.11 11.21 7.65
C GLY A 322 2.44 11.93 7.41
N HIS A 323 3.41 11.67 8.27
CA HIS A 323 4.79 12.07 8.06
C HIS A 323 5.46 11.14 7.02
N PRO A 324 6.20 11.67 6.03
CA PRO A 324 6.77 10.88 4.92
C PRO A 324 7.68 9.74 5.37
N SER A 325 8.25 9.85 6.58
CA SER A 325 9.06 8.78 7.14
C SER A 325 8.30 7.47 7.20
N HIS A 326 6.98 7.45 7.43
CA HIS A 326 6.20 6.22 7.58
C HIS A 326 6.31 5.29 6.36
N ASP A 327 6.25 5.84 5.14
CA ASP A 327 6.45 5.06 3.92
C ASP A 327 7.90 4.52 3.83
N LEU A 328 8.89 5.33 4.21
CA LEU A 328 10.30 4.91 4.20
C LEU A 328 10.56 3.78 5.20
N GLY A 329 10.05 3.94 6.42
CA GLY A 329 10.26 2.97 7.49
C GLY A 329 9.56 1.67 7.24
N TYR A 330 8.31 1.72 6.77
CA TYR A 330 7.59 0.53 6.36
C TYR A 330 8.40 -0.20 5.27
N PHE A 331 8.83 0.50 4.21
CA PHE A 331 9.67 -0.10 3.18
C PHE A 331 10.96 -0.69 3.73
N ILE A 332 11.78 0.09 4.42
CA ILE A 332 13.11 -0.33 4.88
C ILE A 332 12.96 -1.49 5.88
N PHE A 333 12.04 -1.44 6.85
CA PHE A 333 12.00 -2.45 7.92
C PHE A 333 11.33 -3.75 7.48
N SER A 334 10.34 -3.69 6.59
CA SER A 334 9.71 -4.89 6.01
C SER A 334 10.58 -5.55 4.93
N SER A 335 11.31 -4.75 4.13
CA SER A 335 11.90 -5.22 2.87
C SER A 335 13.44 -5.34 2.90
N THR A 336 14.11 -5.09 4.02
CA THR A 336 15.59 -5.21 4.12
C THR A 336 16.04 -6.15 5.26
N SER A 337 17.26 -6.65 5.16
CA SER A 337 17.92 -7.43 6.22
C SER A 337 18.51 -6.51 7.31
N SER A 338 18.86 -7.09 8.46
CA SER A 338 19.57 -6.37 9.52
C SER A 338 20.93 -5.82 9.06
N SER A 339 21.71 -6.65 8.36
CA SER A 339 23.02 -6.24 7.83
C SER A 339 22.91 -5.04 6.89
N PHE A 340 21.88 -5.03 6.05
CA PHE A 340 21.60 -3.91 5.15
C PHE A 340 21.29 -2.63 5.93
N ARG A 341 20.39 -2.69 6.91
CA ARG A 341 20.03 -1.50 7.72
C ARG A 341 21.24 -0.93 8.44
N LYS A 342 22.03 -1.77 9.11
CA LYS A 342 23.25 -1.37 9.82
C LYS A 342 24.26 -0.66 8.91
N GLN A 343 24.33 -1.06 7.64
CA GLN A 343 25.29 -0.50 6.69
C GLN A 343 24.77 0.76 5.96
N HIS A 344 23.47 0.84 5.70
CA HIS A 344 22.93 1.78 4.71
C HIS A 344 21.86 2.75 5.22
N ILE A 345 21.23 2.53 6.38
CA ILE A 345 20.03 3.30 6.75
C ILE A 345 20.29 4.80 6.87
N ASP A 346 21.39 5.23 7.51
CA ASP A 346 21.69 6.66 7.66
C ASP A 346 21.93 7.31 6.28
N ASN A 347 22.76 6.70 5.43
CA ASN A 347 23.01 7.20 4.06
C ASN A 347 21.73 7.26 3.22
N LEU A 348 20.83 6.27 3.37
CA LEU A 348 19.56 6.24 2.66
C LEU A 348 18.62 7.37 3.10
N LEU A 349 18.59 7.69 4.40
CA LEU A 349 17.83 8.84 4.90
C LEU A 349 18.41 10.17 4.42
N ASP A 350 19.74 10.27 4.33
CA ASP A 350 20.41 11.45 3.78
C ASP A 350 20.09 11.64 2.30
N GLU A 351 20.19 10.58 1.51
CA GLU A 351 19.85 10.59 0.08
C GLU A 351 18.37 10.92 -0.15
N TYR A 352 17.48 10.36 0.67
CA TYR A 352 16.06 10.67 0.62
C TYR A 352 15.80 12.15 0.92
N TYR A 353 16.36 12.69 2.00
CA TYR A 353 16.15 14.09 2.38
C TYR A 353 16.71 15.04 1.31
N ALA A 354 17.91 14.75 0.79
CA ALA A 354 18.48 15.55 -0.30
C ALA A 354 17.59 15.55 -1.55
N ALA A 355 17.03 14.39 -1.93
CA ALA A 355 16.11 14.28 -3.06
C ALA A 355 14.79 15.03 -2.80
N LEU A 356 14.23 14.91 -1.59
CA LEU A 356 13.00 15.59 -1.18
C LEU A 356 13.19 17.10 -1.21
N SER A 357 14.25 17.61 -0.58
CA SER A 357 14.57 19.04 -0.54
C SER A 357 14.80 19.60 -1.94
N SER A 358 15.53 18.88 -2.80
CA SER A 358 15.73 19.29 -4.20
C SER A 358 14.40 19.36 -4.97
N ALA A 359 13.51 18.39 -4.78
CA ALA A 359 12.19 18.38 -5.41
C ALA A 359 11.28 19.50 -4.89
N LEU A 360 11.30 19.77 -3.57
CA LEU A 360 10.55 20.87 -2.95
C LEU A 360 11.03 22.25 -3.43
N VAL A 361 12.34 22.45 -3.58
CA VAL A 361 12.91 23.71 -4.10
C VAL A 361 12.39 24.00 -5.50
N LYS A 362 12.28 22.99 -6.38
CA LYS A 362 11.66 23.13 -7.72
C LYS A 362 10.20 23.58 -7.64
N LEU A 363 9.49 23.18 -6.58
CA LEU A 363 8.11 23.60 -6.30
C LEU A 363 8.03 24.97 -5.60
N GLY A 364 9.16 25.59 -5.29
CA GLY A 364 9.25 26.87 -4.59
C GLY A 364 9.09 26.75 -3.08
N ILE A 365 9.40 25.59 -2.50
CA ILE A 365 9.42 25.34 -1.06
C ILE A 365 10.88 25.09 -0.65
N ASP A 366 11.41 25.92 0.23
CA ASP A 366 12.77 25.78 0.76
C ASP A 366 12.69 25.46 2.26
N LEU A 367 12.93 24.19 2.61
CA LEU A 367 12.87 23.71 3.98
C LEU A 367 13.90 24.39 4.89
N GLU A 368 15.11 24.69 4.38
CA GLU A 368 16.15 25.31 5.19
C GLU A 368 15.77 26.75 5.54
N SER A 369 15.26 27.51 4.56
CA SER A 369 14.74 28.86 4.78
C SER A 369 13.54 28.89 5.74
N GLU A 370 12.79 27.80 5.83
CA GLU A 370 11.68 27.61 6.78
C GLU A 370 12.12 27.09 8.16
N GLY A 371 13.43 26.85 8.35
CA GLY A 371 14.00 26.36 9.61
C GLY A 371 13.89 24.85 9.83
N TYR A 372 13.54 24.07 8.80
CA TYR A 372 13.43 22.61 8.88
C TYR A 372 14.68 21.95 8.28
N SER A 373 15.61 21.54 9.14
CA SER A 373 16.92 21.00 8.74
C SER A 373 16.92 19.47 8.50
N GLN A 374 17.93 18.98 7.78
CA GLN A 374 18.19 17.54 7.64
C GLN A 374 18.32 16.85 8.99
N LYS A 375 18.99 17.49 9.95
CA LYS A 375 19.15 16.96 11.30
C LYS A 375 17.79 16.76 11.98
N GLN A 376 16.87 17.72 11.82
CA GLN A 376 15.52 17.62 12.35
C GLN A 376 14.75 16.46 11.69
N PHE A 377 14.82 16.33 10.36
CA PHE A 377 14.20 15.21 9.65
C PHE A 377 14.69 13.84 10.16
N ILE A 378 16.00 13.68 10.29
CA ILE A 378 16.61 12.43 10.76
C ILE A 378 16.16 12.14 12.20
N GLN A 379 16.15 13.14 13.07
CA GLN A 379 15.69 12.99 14.46
C GLN A 379 14.22 12.57 14.54
N GLU A 380 13.33 13.26 13.82
CA GLU A 380 11.90 12.94 13.74
C GLU A 380 11.65 11.54 13.16
N THR A 381 12.45 11.15 12.17
CA THR A 381 12.39 9.83 11.55
C THR A 381 12.84 8.72 12.52
N LYS A 382 13.97 8.93 13.23
CA LYS A 382 14.49 7.97 14.22
C LYS A 382 13.53 7.79 15.40
N GLN A 383 12.86 8.86 15.85
CA GLN A 383 11.80 8.77 16.87
C GLN A 383 10.66 7.84 16.44
N ARG A 384 10.37 7.77 15.14
CA ARG A 384 9.30 6.93 14.57
C ARG A 384 9.74 5.49 14.27
N TYR A 385 11.00 5.11 14.50
CA TYR A 385 11.47 3.74 14.26
C TYR A 385 10.69 2.69 15.05
N ILE A 386 10.24 3.01 16.26
CA ILE A 386 9.43 2.07 17.05
C ILE A 386 8.08 1.82 16.35
N LEU A 387 7.39 2.85 15.87
CA LEU A 387 6.15 2.68 15.12
C LEU A 387 6.37 1.87 13.83
N MET A 388 7.45 2.16 13.10
CA MET A 388 7.80 1.44 11.87
C MET A 388 8.13 -0.04 12.14
N MET A 389 8.81 -0.32 13.24
CA MET A 389 9.08 -1.67 13.70
C MET A 389 7.77 -2.41 13.95
N MET A 390 6.81 -1.78 14.64
CA MET A 390 5.52 -2.39 14.88
C MET A 390 4.83 -2.76 13.57
N ILE A 391 4.72 -1.82 12.63
CA ILE A 391 4.12 -2.07 11.30
C ILE A 391 4.82 -3.26 10.61
N ALA A 392 6.15 -3.27 10.56
CA ALA A 392 6.90 -4.36 9.94
C ALA A 392 6.71 -5.71 10.66
N LEU A 393 6.62 -5.71 11.99
CA LEU A 393 6.35 -6.89 12.82
C LEU A 393 4.98 -7.52 12.52
N PHE A 394 4.00 -6.72 12.08
CA PHE A 394 2.71 -7.23 11.61
C PHE A 394 2.79 -7.82 10.20
N ILE A 395 3.57 -7.20 9.32
CA ILE A 395 3.65 -7.56 7.90
C ILE A 395 4.57 -8.76 7.63
N LEU A 396 5.63 -8.94 8.41
CA LEU A 396 6.62 -10.00 8.19
C LEU A 396 6.03 -11.42 8.14
N PRO A 397 5.10 -11.84 9.05
CA PRO A 397 4.45 -13.14 8.94
C PRO A 397 3.66 -13.30 7.64
N ILE A 398 2.97 -12.24 7.20
CA ILE A 398 2.20 -12.26 5.93
C ILE A 398 3.15 -12.42 4.74
N LEU A 399 4.29 -11.73 4.77
CA LEU A 399 5.29 -11.77 3.70
C LEU A 399 6.03 -13.12 3.62
N LEU A 400 6.34 -13.72 4.76
CA LEU A 400 7.25 -14.88 4.85
C LEU A 400 6.53 -16.23 5.05
N ASP A 401 5.21 -16.24 5.25
CA ASP A 401 4.39 -17.45 5.37
C ASP A 401 3.49 -17.69 4.13
N SER A 402 4.00 -17.35 2.94
CA SER A 402 3.21 -17.36 1.69
C SER A 402 2.72 -18.74 1.21
N SER A 403 3.01 -19.83 1.95
CA SER A 403 2.35 -21.13 1.75
C SER A 403 1.07 -21.31 2.58
N LYS A 404 0.82 -20.49 3.61
CA LYS A 404 -0.34 -20.63 4.52
C LYS A 404 -1.21 -19.37 4.64
N ALA A 405 -0.67 -18.19 4.34
CA ALA A 405 -1.41 -16.92 4.38
C ALA A 405 -2.59 -16.83 3.38
N ILE A 406 -2.69 -17.78 2.45
CA ILE A 406 -3.74 -17.84 1.41
C ILE A 406 -4.68 -19.04 1.61
N ASP A 407 -4.19 -20.18 2.15
CA ASP A 407 -4.97 -21.42 2.21
C ASP A 407 -5.80 -21.57 3.51
N HIS A 408 -5.41 -20.86 4.59
CA HIS A 408 -6.07 -20.99 5.90
C HIS A 408 -6.95 -19.82 6.33
N THR A 409 -6.84 -18.64 5.71
CA THR A 409 -7.44 -17.44 6.30
C THR A 409 -8.95 -17.39 6.16
N LEU A 410 -9.58 -18.00 5.14
CA LEU A 410 -11.04 -17.92 4.93
C LEU A 410 -11.61 -19.06 4.06
N LYS A 411 -11.32 -20.34 4.35
CA LYS A 411 -12.18 -21.41 3.84
C LYS A 411 -13.47 -21.43 4.69
N ASN A 412 -14.54 -20.86 4.12
CA ASN A 412 -15.95 -21.04 4.50
C ASN A 412 -16.31 -20.98 6.00
N ASP A 413 -15.92 -19.93 6.72
CA ASP A 413 -16.43 -19.73 8.08
C ASP A 413 -17.47 -18.60 8.10
N GLU A 414 -18.73 -18.95 7.76
CA GLU A 414 -19.90 -18.06 7.87
C GLU A 414 -20.11 -17.54 9.32
N ASN A 415 -19.47 -18.15 10.32
CA ASN A 415 -19.55 -17.73 11.72
C ASN A 415 -18.62 -16.56 12.08
N LEU A 416 -17.48 -16.39 11.39
CA LEU A 416 -16.54 -15.28 11.60
C LEU A 416 -17.22 -13.92 11.45
N HIS A 417 -18.23 -13.84 10.58
CA HIS A 417 -19.03 -12.64 10.33
C HIS A 417 -19.96 -12.29 11.50
N LYS A 418 -20.52 -13.29 12.20
CA LYS A 418 -21.38 -13.03 13.37
C LYS A 418 -20.55 -12.56 14.55
N ASP A 419 -19.33 -13.08 14.69
CA ASP A 419 -18.47 -12.75 15.81
C ASP A 419 -17.77 -11.40 15.62
N LEU A 420 -17.32 -11.04 14.40
CA LEU A 420 -16.81 -9.69 14.13
C LEU A 420 -17.91 -8.62 14.27
N ILE A 421 -19.13 -8.86 13.79
CA ILE A 421 -20.24 -7.90 13.96
C ILE A 421 -20.65 -7.83 15.43
N LYS A 422 -20.71 -8.96 16.15
CA LYS A 422 -20.96 -8.94 17.60
C LYS A 422 -19.85 -8.24 18.37
N GLU A 423 -18.58 -8.41 18.01
CA GLU A 423 -17.46 -7.71 18.65
C GLU A 423 -17.50 -6.21 18.38
N LEU A 424 -17.85 -5.80 17.15
CA LEU A 424 -18.05 -4.39 16.77
C LEU A 424 -19.28 -3.77 17.44
N GLU A 425 -20.30 -4.56 17.77
CA GLU A 425 -21.46 -4.13 18.57
C GLU A 425 -21.22 -4.21 20.10
N LYS A 426 -20.22 -4.99 20.55
CA LYS A 426 -19.93 -5.27 21.97
C LYS A 426 -19.07 -4.23 22.69
N ASP A 427 -18.70 -3.12 22.05
CA ASP A 427 -18.08 -1.98 22.73
C ASP A 427 -19.02 -1.27 23.76
N GLN A 428 -20.18 -1.87 24.08
CA GLN A 428 -21.01 -1.51 25.23
C GLN A 428 -21.27 -2.63 26.26
N ALA A 429 -20.71 -3.84 26.14
CA ALA A 429 -20.91 -4.85 27.18
C ALA A 429 -19.75 -5.84 27.35
N LYS A 430 -19.29 -5.93 28.60
CA LYS A 430 -18.35 -6.91 29.17
C LYS A 430 -18.67 -8.36 28.77
N GLU A 431 -17.61 -9.17 28.93
CA GLU A 431 -17.54 -10.63 28.96
C GLU A 431 -17.19 -11.31 27.61
N LEU A 432 -15.94 -11.79 27.59
CA LEU A 432 -15.39 -12.79 26.69
C LEU A 432 -15.78 -14.16 27.27
N ASP A 433 -16.49 -14.97 26.47
CA ASP A 433 -16.70 -16.38 26.75
C ASP A 433 -15.42 -17.18 26.44
N GLU A 434 -15.13 -18.17 27.28
CA GLU A 434 -13.90 -18.97 27.34
C GLU A 434 -13.75 -20.06 26.25
N GLU A 435 -14.53 -20.04 25.17
CA GLU A 435 -14.39 -21.00 24.06
C GLU A 435 -14.48 -20.30 22.69
N GLY A 436 -13.54 -19.40 22.42
CA GLY A 436 -13.43 -18.69 21.14
C GLY A 436 -12.45 -19.37 20.18
N THR A 437 -12.96 -19.93 19.08
CA THR A 437 -12.15 -20.26 17.89
C THR A 437 -11.37 -19.02 17.46
N LYS A 438 -10.05 -18.99 17.69
CA LYS A 438 -9.18 -17.88 17.29
C LYS A 438 -9.30 -17.62 15.79
N SER A 439 -9.37 -16.35 15.41
CA SER A 439 -9.50 -15.96 14.00
C SER A 439 -8.24 -16.36 13.20
N GLY A 440 -8.42 -16.78 11.95
CA GLY A 440 -7.34 -17.38 11.14
C GLY A 440 -6.09 -16.52 10.97
N TRP A 441 -6.20 -15.18 11.00
CA TRP A 441 -5.04 -14.28 10.88
C TRP A 441 -4.20 -14.20 12.16
N GLN A 442 -4.80 -14.41 13.34
CA GLN A 442 -4.09 -14.40 14.63
C GLN A 442 -3.06 -15.54 14.70
N SER A 443 -3.35 -16.66 14.04
CA SER A 443 -2.47 -17.83 13.98
C SER A 443 -1.09 -17.54 13.37
N LEU A 444 -0.99 -16.50 12.51
CA LEU A 444 0.28 -16.06 11.91
C LEU A 444 1.26 -15.52 12.95
N PHE A 445 0.75 -15.02 14.08
CA PHE A 445 1.54 -14.39 15.14
C PHE A 445 1.82 -15.34 16.31
N GLU A 446 1.22 -16.53 16.31
CA GLU A 446 1.40 -17.48 17.41
C GLU A 446 2.85 -17.92 17.53
N PHE A 447 3.31 -18.05 18.78
CA PHE A 447 4.67 -18.45 19.10
C PHE A 447 5.14 -19.66 18.28
N ASP A 448 4.36 -20.75 18.26
CA ASP A 448 4.70 -22.00 17.56
C ASP A 448 4.78 -21.81 16.03
N THR A 449 3.89 -21.00 15.45
CA THR A 449 3.92 -20.65 14.02
C THR A 449 5.21 -19.90 13.68
N VAL A 450 5.57 -18.91 14.50
CA VAL A 450 6.73 -18.04 14.27
C VAL A 450 8.05 -18.82 14.42
N ILE A 451 8.21 -19.60 15.49
CA ILE A 451 9.43 -20.41 15.68
C ILE A 451 9.54 -21.55 14.67
N GLY A 452 8.40 -22.04 14.15
CA GLY A 452 8.34 -23.04 13.09
C GLY A 452 8.90 -22.57 11.75
N ASN A 453 9.07 -21.25 11.56
CA ASN A 453 9.69 -20.63 10.39
C ASN A 453 11.02 -19.95 10.79
N PRO A 454 12.17 -20.59 10.53
CA PRO A 454 13.48 -20.05 10.93
C PRO A 454 13.79 -18.68 10.33
N LEU A 455 13.38 -18.43 9.08
CA LEU A 455 13.61 -17.14 8.43
C LEU A 455 12.76 -16.04 9.08
N LEU A 456 11.49 -16.31 9.34
CA LEU A 456 10.58 -15.35 9.99
C LEU A 456 11.04 -15.01 11.41
N SER A 457 11.31 -16.03 12.23
CA SER A 457 11.79 -15.84 13.61
C SER A 457 13.10 -15.06 13.66
N GLN A 458 14.06 -15.38 12.78
CA GLN A 458 15.31 -14.62 12.65
C GLN A 458 15.02 -13.14 12.30
N ARG A 459 14.18 -12.87 11.29
CA ARG A 459 13.84 -11.51 10.86
C ARG A 459 13.18 -10.69 11.96
N ILE A 460 12.30 -11.31 12.76
CA ILE A 460 11.64 -10.66 13.90
C ILE A 460 12.67 -10.30 14.99
N VAL A 461 13.48 -11.26 15.42
CA VAL A 461 14.49 -11.05 16.48
C VAL A 461 15.48 -9.96 16.06
N GLU A 462 15.99 -10.04 14.84
CA GLU A 462 16.93 -9.07 14.28
C GLU A 462 16.32 -7.66 14.20
N LEU A 463 15.07 -7.54 13.73
CA LEU A 463 14.41 -6.24 13.60
C LEU A 463 14.22 -5.56 14.96
N ILE A 464 13.75 -6.31 15.96
CA ILE A 464 13.51 -5.76 17.32
C ILE A 464 14.84 -5.33 17.94
N THR A 465 15.88 -6.16 17.81
CA THR A 465 17.23 -5.86 18.30
C THR A 465 17.81 -4.62 17.62
N ASP A 466 17.71 -4.55 16.30
CA ASP A 466 18.20 -3.42 15.50
C ASP A 466 17.56 -2.10 15.94
N VAL A 467 16.23 -2.08 16.13
CA VAL A 467 15.49 -0.87 16.52
C VAL A 467 15.82 -0.47 17.95
N LYS A 468 15.92 -1.44 18.88
CA LYS A 468 16.44 -1.18 20.23
C LYS A 468 17.82 -0.54 20.18
N ASP A 469 18.73 -1.00 19.33
CA ASP A 469 20.09 -0.47 19.26
C ASP A 469 20.18 0.89 18.54
N MET A 470 19.22 1.21 17.66
CA MET A 470 19.18 2.46 16.91
C MET A 470 18.40 3.58 17.61
N ALA A 471 17.31 3.26 18.31
CA ALA A 471 16.42 4.27 18.91
C ALA A 471 17.07 5.09 20.03
N TRP A 472 18.25 4.67 20.52
CA TRP A 472 18.94 5.26 21.67
C TRP A 472 20.39 5.69 21.38
N LYS A 473 20.81 5.71 20.11
CA LYS A 473 22.08 6.36 19.72
C LYS A 473 21.80 7.83 19.45
N GLU A 474 22.26 8.67 20.38
CA GLU A 474 22.09 10.14 20.42
C GLU A 474 22.64 10.87 19.18
#